data_AF-E1WX20-F1
#
_entry.id   AF-E1WX20-F1
#
_cell.length_a   1.000
_cell.length_b   1.000
_cell.length_c   1.000
_cell.angle_alpha   90.00
_cell.angle_beta   90.00
_cell.angle_gamma   90.00
#
_symmetry.space_group_name_H-M   'P 1'
#
loop_
_entity.id
_entity.type
_entity.pdbx_description
1 polymer ?
#
loop_
_entity_poly.entity_id
_entity_poly.type
_entity_poly.pdbx_seq_one_letter_code
_entity_poly.pdbx_strand_id
1 'polypeptide(L)'
;MKVTFLSAFILSLLSFGASASQVSGLDLAKALNSSLEEASVEVDVNSIYAFQSIVEDHEIEVSFLSEDHLHLTYGCHYHGSTMACHEEGHDHKNQSVSKSGEKTFSNILSAHESAVAKLTKTLTRRGADFGAVSALKVWTHTDDHDHGHAHKLSDDHDHGQDVWTKFNYTLAGKDQVIYVLCHTHGHDTEFSCHYSKTGEGEPQF
;
A
#
# COMPACT_ATOMS: atom_id res chain seq x y z
N MET A 1 -9.22 -36.08 -54.47
CA MET A 1 -9.55 -35.74 -53.07
C MET A 1 -8.30 -35.22 -52.38
N LYS A 2 -8.03 -33.92 -52.47
CA LYS A 2 -6.96 -33.28 -51.71
C LYS A 2 -7.40 -31.86 -51.36
N VAL A 3 -6.97 -31.41 -50.18
CA VAL A 3 -7.08 -30.05 -49.65
C VAL A 3 -8.39 -29.69 -48.92
N THR A 4 -8.61 -30.27 -47.74
CA THR A 4 -9.54 -29.70 -46.72
C THR A 4 -9.05 -29.81 -45.28
N PHE A 5 -7.81 -30.24 -45.03
CA PHE A 5 -7.30 -30.43 -43.66
C PHE A 5 -6.37 -29.32 -43.14
N LEU A 6 -5.98 -28.33 -43.95
CA LEU A 6 -5.06 -27.27 -43.50
C LEU A 6 -5.73 -26.05 -42.83
N SER A 7 -7.04 -25.84 -43.01
CA SER A 7 -7.71 -24.63 -42.50
C SER A 7 -8.15 -24.69 -41.04
N ALA A 8 -8.22 -25.88 -40.42
CA ALA A 8 -8.68 -26.01 -39.03
C ALA A 8 -7.58 -25.75 -37.98
N PHE A 9 -6.29 -25.86 -38.36
CA PHE A 9 -5.18 -25.71 -37.42
C PHE A 9 -4.76 -24.24 -37.22
N ILE A 10 -5.00 -23.38 -38.21
CA ILE A 10 -4.64 -21.96 -38.14
C ILE A 10 -5.66 -21.17 -37.30
N LEU A 11 -6.92 -21.61 -37.24
CA LEU A 11 -7.97 -20.90 -36.48
C LEU A 11 -7.88 -21.13 -34.97
N SER A 12 -7.24 -22.21 -34.50
CA SER A 12 -7.03 -22.49 -33.06
C SER A 12 -5.86 -21.72 -32.43
N LEU A 13 -5.00 -21.09 -33.24
CA LEU A 13 -3.87 -20.27 -32.77
C LEU A 13 -4.27 -18.83 -32.45
N LEU A 14 -5.45 -18.37 -32.87
CA LEU A 14 -5.99 -17.04 -32.57
C LEU A 14 -6.80 -17.00 -31.26
N SER A 15 -6.91 -18.14 -30.57
CA SER A 15 -7.66 -18.27 -29.31
C SER A 15 -6.80 -18.02 -28.07
N PHE A 16 -5.54 -17.61 -28.22
CA PHE A 16 -4.80 -17.00 -27.12
C PHE A 16 -5.41 -15.62 -26.88
N GLY A 17 -6.52 -15.61 -26.13
CA GLY A 17 -7.02 -14.37 -25.54
C GLY A 17 -5.84 -13.69 -24.86
N ALA A 18 -5.71 -12.39 -25.08
CA ALA A 18 -4.84 -11.57 -24.26
C ALA A 18 -5.34 -11.74 -22.82
N SER A 19 -4.70 -12.61 -22.05
CA SER A 19 -4.90 -12.66 -20.62
C SER A 19 -4.38 -11.34 -20.10
N ALA A 20 -5.27 -10.38 -19.84
CA ALA A 20 -4.95 -9.30 -18.94
C ALA A 20 -4.41 -9.96 -17.66
N SER A 21 -3.19 -9.63 -17.27
CA SER A 21 -2.57 -10.25 -16.10
C SER A 21 -3.38 -9.81 -14.89
N GLN A 22 -4.11 -10.75 -14.30
CA GLN A 22 -4.86 -10.49 -13.07
C GLN A 22 -3.86 -10.10 -11.98
N VAL A 23 -4.10 -8.97 -11.33
CA VAL A 23 -3.31 -8.50 -10.20
C VAL A 23 -3.86 -9.11 -8.90
N SER A 24 -3.03 -9.15 -7.87
CA SER A 24 -3.41 -9.70 -6.56
C SER A 24 -2.69 -8.99 -5.42
N GLY A 25 -2.99 -9.40 -4.18
CA GLY A 25 -2.24 -8.92 -3.02
C GLY A 25 -0.72 -9.11 -3.10
N LEU A 26 -0.24 -10.08 -3.89
CA LEU A 26 1.20 -10.31 -4.13
C LEU A 26 1.87 -9.16 -4.91
N ASP A 27 1.09 -8.34 -5.60
CA ASP A 27 1.57 -7.27 -6.46
C ASP A 27 1.55 -5.90 -5.76
N LEU A 28 0.94 -5.79 -4.57
CA LEU A 28 0.77 -4.53 -3.83
C LEU A 28 2.10 -3.81 -3.56
N ALA A 29 3.15 -4.53 -3.17
CA ALA A 29 4.47 -3.93 -2.93
C ALA A 29 5.11 -3.38 -4.22
N LYS A 30 4.86 -4.03 -5.36
CA LYS A 30 5.37 -3.55 -6.66
C LYS A 30 4.59 -2.31 -7.12
N ALA A 31 3.28 -2.31 -6.96
CA ALA A 31 2.42 -1.17 -7.26
C ALA A 31 2.79 0.04 -6.40
N LEU A 32 3.00 -0.15 -5.09
CA LEU A 32 3.46 0.91 -4.19
C LEU A 32 4.80 1.49 -4.63
N ASN A 33 5.80 0.66 -4.94
CA ASN A 33 7.11 1.16 -5.37
C ASN A 33 7.02 1.92 -6.70
N SER A 34 6.29 1.39 -7.68
CA SER A 34 6.14 2.03 -8.99
C SER A 34 5.35 3.35 -8.91
N SER A 35 4.31 3.42 -8.08
CA SER A 35 3.54 4.66 -7.88
C SER A 35 4.33 5.69 -7.04
N LEU A 36 5.15 5.24 -6.09
CA LEU A 36 6.04 6.12 -5.33
C LEU A 36 7.11 6.76 -6.21
N GLU A 37 7.65 6.04 -7.19
CA GLU A 37 8.58 6.58 -8.19
C GLU A 37 7.92 7.73 -8.96
N GLU A 38 6.68 7.55 -9.44
CA GLU A 38 5.91 8.60 -10.11
C GLU A 38 5.61 9.77 -9.16
N ALA A 39 5.06 9.49 -7.96
CA ALA A 39 4.72 10.49 -6.96
C ALA A 39 5.93 11.36 -6.54
N SER A 40 7.14 10.79 -6.50
CA SER A 40 8.36 11.51 -6.10
C SER A 40 8.74 12.68 -7.01
N VAL A 41 8.15 12.74 -8.21
CA VAL A 41 8.30 13.86 -9.14
C VAL A 41 7.39 15.04 -8.76
N GLU A 42 6.25 14.75 -8.11
CA GLU A 42 5.21 15.73 -7.79
C GLU A 42 5.26 16.20 -6.33
N VAL A 43 5.56 15.29 -5.41
CA VAL A 43 5.55 15.54 -3.97
C VAL A 43 6.89 15.19 -3.33
N ASP A 44 7.25 15.86 -2.25
CA ASP A 44 8.33 15.36 -1.40
C ASP A 44 7.86 14.07 -0.73
N VAL A 45 8.52 12.96 -1.02
CA VAL A 45 8.21 11.66 -0.42
C VAL A 45 8.20 11.74 1.10
N ASN A 46 9.03 12.59 1.71
CA ASN A 46 9.07 12.78 3.16
C ASN A 46 7.90 13.64 3.72
N SER A 47 7.05 14.21 2.86
CA SER A 47 5.80 14.83 3.31
C SER A 47 4.64 13.82 3.34
N ILE A 48 4.82 12.60 2.82
CA ILE A 48 3.78 11.57 2.79
C ILE A 48 3.62 10.99 4.20
N TYR A 49 2.45 11.18 4.79
CA TYR A 49 2.10 10.66 6.13
C TYR A 49 1.15 9.45 6.06
N ALA A 50 0.52 9.20 4.91
CA ALA A 50 -0.34 8.06 4.69
C ALA A 50 -0.35 7.59 3.23
N PHE A 51 -0.55 6.28 3.04
CA PHE A 51 -0.81 5.69 1.72
C PHE A 51 -1.82 4.54 1.81
N GLN A 52 -2.49 4.23 0.72
CA GLN A 52 -3.31 3.03 0.57
C GLN A 52 -3.06 2.34 -0.76
N SER A 53 -3.27 1.04 -0.80
CA SER A 53 -3.26 0.27 -2.04
C SER A 53 -4.45 -0.69 -2.07
N ILE A 54 -5.20 -0.70 -3.17
CA ILE A 54 -6.45 -1.47 -3.34
C ILE A 54 -6.36 -2.27 -4.64
N VAL A 55 -6.64 -3.58 -4.55
CA VAL A 55 -6.71 -4.47 -5.72
C VAL A 55 -8.09 -4.31 -6.38
N GLU A 56 -8.12 -3.81 -7.61
CA GLU A 56 -9.30 -3.56 -8.42
C GLU A 56 -9.22 -4.36 -9.72
N ASP A 57 -9.81 -5.57 -9.75
CA ASP A 57 -9.92 -6.49 -10.90
C ASP A 57 -8.61 -6.71 -11.71
N HIS A 58 -8.22 -5.75 -12.56
CA HIS A 58 -7.06 -5.77 -13.45
C HIS A 58 -5.95 -4.78 -13.07
N GLU A 59 -6.15 -3.93 -12.06
CA GLU A 59 -5.19 -2.92 -11.61
C GLU A 59 -5.15 -2.80 -10.08
N ILE A 60 -4.11 -2.13 -9.60
CA ILE A 60 -3.97 -1.76 -8.20
C ILE A 60 -3.98 -0.24 -8.12
N GLU A 61 -4.98 0.32 -7.47
CA GLU A 61 -5.01 1.74 -7.16
C GLU A 61 -4.10 2.00 -5.95
N VAL A 62 -3.18 2.94 -6.08
CA VAL A 62 -2.33 3.40 -4.98
C VAL A 62 -2.56 4.89 -4.76
N SER A 63 -2.94 5.26 -3.55
CA SER A 63 -3.20 6.65 -3.18
C SER A 63 -2.29 7.11 -2.04
N PHE A 64 -1.85 8.37 -2.08
CA PHE A 64 -0.96 9.01 -1.11
C PHE A 64 -1.58 10.28 -0.57
N LEU A 65 -1.40 10.54 0.74
CA LEU A 65 -1.71 11.82 1.38
C LEU A 65 -0.41 12.46 1.89
N SER A 66 -0.24 13.75 1.60
CA SER A 66 0.90 14.53 2.07
C SER A 66 0.51 15.67 3.02
N GLU A 67 1.48 16.12 3.83
CA GLU A 67 1.34 17.28 4.73
C GLU A 67 0.94 18.56 3.98
N ASP A 68 1.29 18.68 2.70
CA ASP A 68 0.89 19.79 1.83
C ASP A 68 -0.54 19.66 1.29
N HIS A 69 -1.34 18.75 1.86
CA HIS A 69 -2.71 18.45 1.45
C HIS A 69 -2.84 17.99 -0.01
N LEU A 70 -1.79 17.38 -0.56
CA LEU A 70 -1.89 16.70 -1.84
C LEU A 70 -2.47 15.30 -1.64
N HIS A 71 -3.41 14.95 -2.52
CA HIS A 71 -3.91 13.61 -2.69
C HIS A 71 -3.55 13.17 -4.11
N LEU A 72 -2.68 12.17 -4.21
CA LEU A 72 -2.23 11.60 -5.48
C LEU A 72 -2.73 10.17 -5.57
N THR A 73 -3.33 9.79 -6.69
CA THR A 73 -3.82 8.44 -6.94
C THR A 73 -3.24 7.91 -8.24
N TYR A 74 -2.80 6.66 -8.24
CA TYR A 74 -2.20 6.00 -9.39
C TYR A 74 -2.82 4.62 -9.60
N GLY A 75 -3.30 4.35 -10.82
CA GLY A 75 -3.72 3.02 -11.27
C GLY A 75 -2.52 2.24 -11.82
N CYS A 76 -2.20 1.12 -11.19
CA CYS A 76 -1.04 0.29 -11.53
C CYS A 76 -1.46 -1.03 -12.17
N HIS A 77 -0.98 -1.30 -13.38
CA HIS A 77 -1.26 -2.55 -14.10
C HIS A 77 -0.07 -3.07 -14.90
N TYR A 78 -0.12 -4.35 -15.28
CA TYR A 78 0.97 -5.00 -15.99
C TYR A 78 0.96 -4.71 -17.50
N HIS A 79 2.07 -4.18 -18.01
CA HIS A 79 2.45 -4.14 -19.41
C HIS A 79 3.44 -5.27 -19.69
N GLY A 80 2.91 -6.44 -20.07
CA GLY A 80 3.71 -7.67 -20.17
C GLY A 80 4.17 -8.14 -18.78
N SER A 81 5.47 -8.12 -18.50
CA SER A 81 6.03 -8.48 -17.19
C SER A 81 6.31 -7.28 -16.28
N THR A 82 6.06 -6.07 -16.77
CA THR A 82 6.42 -4.82 -16.08
C THR A 82 5.17 -4.20 -15.48
N MET A 83 5.20 -3.88 -14.19
CA MET A 83 4.17 -3.05 -13.56
C MET A 83 4.42 -1.60 -13.99
N ALA A 84 3.39 -0.93 -14.50
CA ALA A 84 3.40 0.50 -14.76
C ALA A 84 2.23 1.16 -14.04
N CYS A 85 2.45 2.36 -13.53
CA CYS A 85 1.44 3.14 -12.84
C CYS A 85 1.15 4.42 -13.62
N HIS A 86 -0.11 4.82 -13.65
CA HIS A 86 -0.56 6.05 -14.30
C HIS A 86 -1.42 6.83 -13.33
N GLU A 87 -1.25 8.15 -13.29
CA GLU A 87 -2.04 9.00 -12.42
C GLU A 87 -3.54 8.91 -12.78
N GLU A 88 -4.38 8.77 -11.76
CA GLU A 88 -5.83 8.74 -11.86
C GLU A 88 -6.43 9.94 -11.13
N GLY A 89 -7.20 10.74 -11.87
CA GLY A 89 -7.88 11.92 -11.32
C GLY A 89 -6.98 13.16 -11.29
N HIS A 90 -7.45 14.24 -11.92
CA HIS A 90 -6.75 15.54 -11.89
C HIS A 90 -7.37 16.46 -10.86
N ASP A 91 -6.88 16.43 -9.62
CA ASP A 91 -7.15 17.48 -8.63
C ASP A 91 -5.87 18.26 -8.28
N HIS A 92 -5.06 18.57 -9.31
CA HIS A 92 -3.91 19.46 -9.14
C HIS A 92 -4.38 20.89 -8.85
N LYS A 93 -4.43 21.28 -7.58
CA LYS A 93 -4.20 22.68 -7.25
C LYS A 93 -2.70 22.93 -7.37
N ASN A 94 -2.29 23.59 -8.46
CA ASN A 94 -0.91 24.06 -8.70
C ASN A 94 -0.29 24.66 -7.43
N GLN A 95 0.40 23.85 -6.64
CA GLN A 95 1.23 24.30 -5.53
C GLN A 95 2.54 23.53 -5.62
N SER A 96 3.61 24.26 -5.89
CA SER A 96 4.96 23.71 -5.76
C SER A 96 5.21 23.48 -4.27
N VAL A 97 5.39 22.23 -3.90
CA VAL A 97 5.62 21.82 -2.52
C VAL A 97 7.07 22.03 -2.11
N SER A 98 7.27 22.45 -0.85
CA SER A 98 8.57 22.57 -0.20
C SER A 98 9.08 21.18 0.19
N LYS A 99 10.31 20.84 -0.20
CA LYS A 99 10.94 19.57 0.24
C LYS A 99 11.41 19.71 1.69
N SER A 100 10.68 19.18 2.66
CA SER A 100 11.00 19.24 4.08
C SER A 100 11.90 18.06 4.49
N GLY A 101 12.88 18.34 5.35
CA GLY A 101 14.09 17.55 5.50
C GLY A 101 14.08 16.43 6.55
N GLU A 102 12.93 15.94 7.01
CA GLU A 102 12.89 14.87 8.01
C GLU A 102 12.37 13.56 7.41
N LYS A 103 13.13 12.47 7.60
CA LYS A 103 12.91 11.16 6.96
C LYS A 103 11.70 10.42 7.57
N THR A 104 10.48 10.88 7.33
CA THR A 104 9.25 10.27 7.83
C THR A 104 8.89 9.01 7.03
N PHE A 105 8.90 9.07 5.70
CA PHE A 105 8.35 7.99 4.87
C PHE A 105 9.16 6.69 4.92
N SER A 106 10.49 6.77 5.04
CA SER A 106 11.31 5.55 5.19
C SER A 106 10.98 4.79 6.49
N ASN A 107 10.62 5.51 7.56
CA ASN A 107 10.19 4.89 8.81
C ASN A 107 8.80 4.27 8.66
N ILE A 108 7.86 4.97 8.00
CA ILE A 108 6.53 4.44 7.66
C ILE A 108 6.66 3.15 6.85
N LEU A 109 7.52 3.13 5.84
CA LEU A 109 7.76 1.96 5.00
C LEU A 109 8.37 0.80 5.80
N SER A 110 9.36 1.07 6.65
CA SER A 110 9.99 0.03 7.50
C SER A 110 9.00 -0.58 8.51
N ALA A 111 8.12 0.23 9.08
CA ALA A 111 7.06 -0.22 9.97
C ALA A 111 6.02 -1.05 9.20
N HIS A 112 5.63 -0.60 8.01
CA HIS A 112 4.74 -1.31 7.12
C HIS A 112 5.29 -2.68 6.72
N GLU A 113 6.57 -2.78 6.33
CA GLU A 113 7.22 -4.05 6.02
C GLU A 113 7.19 -5.02 7.21
N SER A 114 7.37 -4.50 8.43
CA SER A 114 7.24 -5.29 9.66
C SER A 114 5.80 -5.79 9.88
N ALA A 115 4.80 -4.96 9.58
CA ALA A 115 3.39 -5.35 9.61
C ALA A 115 3.06 -6.42 8.57
N VAL A 116 3.55 -6.27 7.33
CA VAL A 116 3.42 -7.25 6.23
C VAL A 116 4.04 -8.58 6.64
N ALA A 117 5.26 -8.57 7.20
CA ALA A 117 5.92 -9.78 7.67
C ALA A 117 5.13 -10.48 8.79
N LYS A 118 4.52 -9.72 9.70
CA LYS A 118 3.66 -10.25 10.77
C LYS A 118 2.40 -10.90 10.20
N LEU A 119 1.69 -10.24 9.29
CA LEU A 119 0.49 -10.77 8.67
C LEU A 119 0.79 -12.00 7.81
N THR A 120 1.86 -11.95 7.01
CA THR A 120 2.30 -13.08 6.16
C THR A 120 2.49 -14.35 6.99
N LYS A 121 3.18 -14.26 8.15
CA LYS A 121 3.32 -15.39 9.08
C LYS A 121 1.97 -15.92 9.56
N THR A 122 1.00 -15.05 9.83
CA THR A 122 -0.36 -15.45 10.24
C THR A 122 -1.12 -16.14 9.10
N LEU A 123 -1.06 -15.60 7.87
CA LEU A 123 -1.71 -16.19 6.69
C LEU A 123 -1.13 -17.57 6.38
N THR A 124 0.20 -17.71 6.38
CA THR A 124 0.88 -18.99 6.12
C THR A 124 0.47 -20.07 7.12
N ARG A 125 0.37 -19.73 8.42
CA ARG A 125 -0.12 -20.66 9.46
C ARG A 125 -1.56 -21.13 9.23
N ARG A 126 -2.33 -20.38 8.44
CA ARG A 126 -3.72 -20.67 8.09
C ARG A 126 -3.89 -21.19 6.66
N GLY A 127 -2.79 -21.53 5.99
CA GLY A 127 -2.81 -22.11 4.64
C GLY A 127 -3.12 -21.11 3.52
N ALA A 128 -2.87 -19.82 3.75
CA ALA A 128 -3.00 -18.76 2.75
C ALA A 128 -1.66 -18.02 2.57
N ASP A 129 -1.56 -17.23 1.52
CA ASP A 129 -0.46 -16.28 1.27
C ASP A 129 -0.99 -14.84 1.20
N PHE A 130 -0.09 -13.91 0.91
CA PHE A 130 -0.41 -12.49 0.85
C PHE A 130 -1.31 -12.11 -0.35
N GLY A 131 -1.52 -13.02 -1.31
CA GLY A 131 -2.50 -12.85 -2.38
C GLY A 131 -3.95 -12.80 -1.88
N ALA A 132 -4.20 -13.24 -0.64
CA ALA A 132 -5.48 -13.08 0.03
C ALA A 132 -5.81 -11.63 0.44
N VAL A 133 -4.83 -10.73 0.42
CA VAL A 133 -5.00 -9.31 0.78
C VAL A 133 -5.55 -8.56 -0.43
N SER A 134 -6.67 -7.86 -0.23
CA SER A 134 -7.33 -7.05 -1.27
C SER A 134 -7.08 -5.55 -1.10
N ALA A 135 -6.76 -5.10 0.11
CA ALA A 135 -6.36 -3.72 0.33
C ALA A 135 -5.46 -3.59 1.55
N LEU A 136 -4.59 -2.58 1.53
CA LEU A 136 -3.86 -2.09 2.68
C LEU A 136 -3.96 -0.58 2.78
N LYS A 137 -3.90 -0.06 4.01
CA LYS A 137 -3.80 1.37 4.30
C LYS A 137 -2.79 1.56 5.41
N VAL A 138 -1.88 2.51 5.27
CA VAL A 138 -0.80 2.82 6.21
C VAL A 138 -0.84 4.30 6.52
N TRP A 139 -0.70 4.66 7.80
CA TRP A 139 -0.65 6.06 8.21
C TRP A 139 0.07 6.22 9.54
N THR A 140 0.63 7.41 9.75
CA THR A 140 1.03 7.87 11.07
C THR A 140 -0.10 8.63 11.74
N HIS A 141 -0.25 8.46 13.05
CA HIS A 141 -1.14 9.32 13.82
C HIS A 141 -0.30 10.42 14.50
N THR A 142 -0.59 11.67 14.17
CA THR A 142 -0.15 12.83 14.97
C THR A 142 -1.38 13.39 15.67
N ASP A 143 -1.36 13.41 17.00
CA ASP A 143 -2.39 14.06 17.80
C ASP A 143 -2.40 15.57 17.48
N ASP A 144 -3.36 16.02 16.68
CA ASP A 144 -3.49 17.41 16.24
C ASP A 144 -4.19 18.30 17.30
N HIS A 145 -3.95 18.00 18.57
CA HIS A 145 -4.48 18.72 19.72
C HIS A 145 -3.36 18.92 20.75
N ASP A 146 -2.63 20.02 20.66
CA ASP A 146 -2.76 21.14 21.62
C ASP A 146 -1.54 22.07 21.55
N HIS A 147 -1.79 23.38 21.48
CA HIS A 147 -0.82 24.39 21.87
C HIS A 147 -0.69 24.38 23.39
N GLY A 148 -0.05 23.35 23.94
CA GLY A 148 0.17 23.24 25.38
C GLY A 148 0.02 21.81 25.86
N HIS A 149 1.16 21.19 26.16
CA HIS A 149 1.25 19.90 26.85
C HIS A 149 0.71 18.72 26.04
N ALA A 150 1.61 18.21 25.18
CA ALA A 150 1.63 16.81 24.77
C ALA A 150 1.12 15.92 25.90
N HIS A 151 -0.12 15.44 25.77
CA HIS A 151 -0.56 14.24 26.44
C HIS A 151 0.21 13.10 25.79
N LYS A 152 1.48 12.97 26.20
CA LYS A 152 2.27 11.77 26.09
C LYS A 152 1.39 10.62 26.59
N LEU A 153 0.81 9.86 25.66
CA LEU A 153 0.43 8.50 25.96
C LEU A 153 1.75 7.77 26.20
N SER A 154 2.06 7.65 27.49
CA SER A 154 3.23 7.03 28.13
C SER A 154 4.39 7.95 28.53
N ASP A 155 4.58 7.96 29.84
CA ASP A 155 5.75 8.43 30.56
C ASP A 155 7.05 7.82 30.00
N ASP A 156 8.05 8.70 29.87
CA ASP A 156 9.47 8.45 30.13
C ASP A 156 10.36 7.60 29.21
N HIS A 157 9.93 7.14 28.04
CA HIS A 157 10.85 6.55 27.06
C HIS A 157 10.62 7.09 25.65
N ASP A 158 11.73 7.37 24.96
CA ASP A 158 11.86 7.92 23.62
C ASP A 158 11.29 6.91 22.60
N HIS A 159 9.96 6.79 22.52
CA HIS A 159 9.28 5.90 21.59
C HIS A 159 9.18 6.59 20.23
N GLY A 160 9.71 5.96 19.18
CA GLY A 160 9.58 6.46 17.81
C GLY A 160 8.11 6.53 17.37
N GLN A 161 7.85 7.22 16.26
CA GLN A 161 6.50 7.47 15.76
C GLN A 161 5.71 6.17 15.52
N ASP A 162 4.48 6.15 16.04
CA ASP A 162 3.52 5.06 15.85
C ASP A 162 3.04 5.01 14.39
N VAL A 163 3.15 3.84 13.77
CA VAL A 163 2.68 3.60 12.41
C VAL A 163 1.58 2.54 12.42
N TRP A 164 0.42 2.91 11.91
CA TRP A 164 -0.72 2.01 11.75
C TRP A 164 -0.72 1.40 10.36
N THR A 165 -1.07 0.12 10.26
CA THR A 165 -1.42 -0.55 9.01
C THR A 165 -2.74 -1.29 9.17
N LYS A 166 -3.68 -1.04 8.27
CA LYS A 166 -4.93 -1.79 8.11
C LYS A 166 -4.79 -2.72 6.93
N PHE A 167 -5.18 -3.98 7.09
CA PHE A 167 -5.28 -4.94 5.99
C PHE A 167 -6.70 -5.43 5.85
N ASN A 168 -7.21 -5.40 4.62
CA ASN A 168 -8.43 -6.10 4.21
C ASN A 168 -8.01 -7.36 3.47
N TYR A 169 -8.54 -8.51 3.89
CA TYR A 169 -8.16 -9.79 3.31
C TYR A 169 -9.28 -10.82 3.41
N THR A 170 -9.31 -11.77 2.48
CA THR A 170 -10.30 -12.85 2.46
C THR A 170 -9.64 -14.15 2.90
N LEU A 171 -10.17 -14.76 3.97
CA LEU A 171 -9.67 -16.04 4.47
C LEU A 171 -10.82 -17.03 4.66
N ALA A 172 -10.69 -18.22 4.08
CA ALA A 172 -11.74 -19.24 4.08
C ALA A 172 -13.12 -18.71 3.61
N GLY A 173 -13.10 -17.87 2.56
CA GLY A 173 -14.30 -17.26 1.96
C GLY A 173 -14.97 -16.18 2.80
N LYS A 174 -14.29 -15.67 3.83
CA LYS A 174 -14.79 -14.56 4.67
C LYS A 174 -13.85 -13.39 4.59
N ASP A 175 -14.41 -12.21 4.36
CA ASP A 175 -13.68 -10.96 4.44
C ASP A 175 -13.37 -10.63 5.89
N GLN A 176 -12.16 -10.14 6.11
CA GLN A 176 -11.61 -9.82 7.41
C GLN A 176 -10.88 -8.48 7.31
N VAL A 177 -10.88 -7.77 8.43
CA VAL A 177 -10.10 -6.55 8.61
C VAL A 177 -9.23 -6.75 9.84
N ILE A 178 -7.96 -6.38 9.74
CA ILE A 178 -7.06 -6.35 10.90
C ILE A 178 -6.23 -5.08 10.89
N TYR A 179 -6.01 -4.53 12.08
CA TYR A 179 -5.14 -3.38 12.29
C TYR A 179 -3.84 -3.87 12.94
N VAL A 180 -2.73 -3.28 12.54
CA VAL A 180 -1.39 -3.53 13.08
C VAL A 180 -0.79 -2.18 13.48
N LEU A 181 -0.47 -2.01 14.75
CA LEU A 181 0.31 -0.88 15.25
C LEU A 181 1.77 -1.31 15.36
N CYS A 182 2.67 -0.60 14.70
CA CYS A 182 4.11 -0.81 14.79
C CYS A 182 4.77 0.43 15.41
N HIS A 183 5.60 0.22 16.42
CA HIS A 183 6.35 1.27 17.13
C HIS A 183 7.74 0.77 17.52
N THR A 184 8.66 1.69 17.80
CA THR A 184 10.01 1.36 18.29
C THR A 184 10.11 1.60 19.80
N HIS A 185 10.96 0.82 20.46
CA HIS A 185 11.24 0.98 21.88
C HIS A 185 12.57 1.71 22.09
N GLY A 186 12.55 2.96 22.56
CA GLY A 186 13.77 3.71 22.86
C GLY A 186 14.65 3.91 21.61
N HIS A 187 15.90 3.48 21.70
CA HIS A 187 16.86 3.58 20.59
C HIS A 187 16.84 2.37 19.63
N ASP A 188 15.85 1.49 19.74
CA ASP A 188 15.74 0.33 18.86
C ASP A 188 15.46 0.77 17.41
N THR A 189 16.10 0.08 16.47
CA THR A 189 15.89 0.27 15.02
C THR A 189 14.84 -0.70 14.46
N GLU A 190 14.37 -1.64 15.27
CA GLU A 190 13.40 -2.66 14.88
C GLU A 190 12.00 -2.29 15.37
N PHE A 191 10.99 -2.48 14.52
CA PHE A 191 9.60 -2.24 14.87
C PHE A 191 8.98 -3.43 15.61
N SER A 192 8.37 -3.14 16.75
CA SER A 192 7.48 -4.05 17.46
C SER A 192 6.05 -3.82 17.02
N CYS A 193 5.45 -4.85 16.41
CA CYS A 193 4.12 -4.74 15.82
C CYS A 193 3.06 -5.53 16.62
N HIS A 194 1.89 -4.95 16.85
CA HIS A 194 0.79 -5.50 17.63
C HIS A 194 -0.51 -5.52 16.83
N TYR A 195 -1.29 -6.60 16.94
CA TYR A 195 -2.62 -6.64 16.34
C TYR A 195 -3.62 -5.83 17.18
N SER A 196 -4.48 -5.08 16.52
CA SER A 196 -5.58 -4.34 17.12
C SER A 196 -6.89 -4.60 16.37
N LYS A 197 -8.01 -4.34 17.05
CA LYS A 197 -9.35 -4.38 16.47
C LYS A 197 -9.76 -3.07 15.79
N THR A 198 -9.09 -1.97 16.13
CA THR A 198 -9.33 -0.62 15.64
C THR A 198 -8.00 0.06 15.35
N GLY A 199 -8.00 1.02 14.42
CA GLY A 199 -6.88 1.92 14.17
C GLY A 199 -7.26 3.33 14.62
N GLU A 200 -6.32 4.04 15.25
CA GLU A 200 -6.51 5.41 15.70
C GLU A 200 -6.15 6.39 14.57
N GLY A 201 -6.93 7.47 14.41
CA GLY A 201 -6.65 8.50 13.41
C GLY A 201 -6.66 8.04 11.95
N GLU A 202 -7.42 6.99 11.59
CA GLU A 202 -7.48 6.48 10.20
C GLU A 202 -7.91 7.60 9.23
N PRO A 203 -7.05 8.02 8.28
CA PRO A 203 -7.39 9.07 7.33
C PRO A 203 -8.39 8.59 6.28
N GLN A 204 -9.14 9.56 5.74
CA GLN A 204 -9.99 9.37 4.56
C GLN A 204 -9.15 9.69 3.32
N PHE A 205 -9.22 8.80 2.32
CA PHE A 205 -8.72 9.00 0.97
C PHE A 205 -9.93 9.31 0.09
#